data_AF-A0AAU6HPR7-F1
#
_entry.id   AF-A0AAU6HPR7-F1
#
_cell.length_a   1.000
_cell.length_b   1.000
_cell.length_c   1.000
_cell.angle_alpha   90.00
_cell.angle_beta   90.00
_cell.angle_gamma   90.00
#
_symmetry.space_group_name_H-M   'P 1'
#
loop_
_entity.id
_entity.type
_entity.pdbx_description
1 polymer ?
#
loop_
_entity_poly.entity_id
_entity_poly.type
_entity_poly.pdbx_seq_one_letter_code
_entity_poly.pdbx_strand_id
1 'polypeptide(L)'
;MRVRLTDGQREVEIRAEGDDPRLLRQIERTARRLLVDLAPQPSPSPSVFGFGKQLDLDRVALDSTIERADQDDEPDLDDEDDET
;
A
#
# COMPACT_ATOMS: atom_id res chain seq x y z
N MET A 1 36.58 1.70 16.33
CA MET A 1 35.57 2.71 15.93
C MET A 1 34.16 2.37 16.43
N ARG A 2 33.28 3.37 16.60
CA ARG A 2 31.85 3.17 16.96
C ARG A 2 30.98 4.15 16.16
N VAL A 3 29.87 3.66 15.62
CA VAL A 3 28.82 4.48 15.01
C VAL A 3 27.52 4.26 15.79
N ARG A 4 26.89 5.36 16.21
CA ARG A 4 25.59 5.35 16.90
C ARG A 4 24.65 6.28 16.13
N LEU A 5 23.53 5.73 15.65
CA LEU A 5 22.47 6.47 14.98
C LEU A 5 21.17 6.33 15.77
N THR A 6 20.41 7.40 15.86
CA THR A 6 19.11 7.43 16.52
C THR A 6 18.13 8.28 15.72
N ASP A 7 16.88 7.81 15.65
CA ASP A 7 15.74 8.54 15.09
C ASP A 7 14.84 9.11 16.22
N GLY A 8 15.37 9.20 17.44
CA GLY A 8 14.62 9.61 18.64
C GLY A 8 13.71 8.54 19.24
N GLN A 9 13.26 7.56 18.44
CA GLN A 9 12.46 6.41 18.90
C GLN A 9 13.26 5.11 18.97
N ARG A 10 14.27 4.96 18.11
CA ARG A 10 15.08 3.76 17.94
C ARG A 10 16.54 4.13 17.84
N GLU A 11 17.39 3.21 18.30
CA GLU A 11 18.84 3.38 18.30
C GLU A 11 19.52 2.17 17.67
N VAL A 12 20.50 2.44 16.80
CA VAL A 12 21.38 1.43 16.21
C VAL A 12 22.81 1.77 16.58
N GLU A 13 23.49 0.84 17.23
CA GLU A 13 24.91 0.93 17.57
C GLU A 13 25.69 -0.19 16.87
N ILE A 14 26.75 0.19 16.16
CA ILE A 14 27.69 -0.76 15.55
C ILE A 14 29.10 -0.46 16.06
N ARG A 15 29.75 -1.48 16.60
CA ARG A 15 31.14 -1.46 17.05
C ARG A 15 31.99 -2.23 16.05
N ALA A 16 33.12 -1.66 15.67
CA ALA A 16 34.09 -2.31 14.79
C ALA A 16 35.51 -2.01 15.26
N GLU A 17 36.39 -2.99 15.08
CA GLU A 17 37.81 -2.87 15.36
C GLU A 17 38.54 -2.28 14.15
N GLY A 18 39.58 -1.48 14.42
CA GLY A 18 40.30 -0.72 13.39
C GLY A 18 39.83 0.73 13.24
N ASP A 19 40.56 1.46 12.40
CA ASP A 19 40.43 2.90 12.15
C ASP A 19 40.32 3.25 10.66
N ASP A 20 39.95 2.27 9.81
CA ASP A 20 39.88 2.49 8.37
C ASP A 20 38.71 3.42 7.99
N PRO A 21 38.95 4.50 7.23
CA PRO A 21 37.91 5.46 6.88
C PRO A 21 36.86 4.91 5.90
N ARG A 22 37.19 3.86 5.12
CA ARG A 22 36.21 3.18 4.26
C ARG A 22 35.28 2.30 5.09
N LEU A 23 35.84 1.63 6.09
CA LEU A 23 35.07 0.84 7.05
C LEU A 23 34.07 1.72 7.81
N LEU A 24 34.47 2.93 8.23
CA LEU A 24 33.56 3.89 8.88
C LEU A 24 32.34 4.23 8.00
N ARG A 25 32.58 4.56 6.72
CA ARG A 25 31.51 4.88 5.76
C ARG A 25 30.59 3.69 5.51
N GLN A 26 31.15 2.48 5.45
CA GLN A 26 30.38 1.26 5.29
C GLN A 26 29.49 1.01 6.51
N ILE A 27 30.04 1.14 7.72
CA ILE A 27 29.29 0.98 8.96
C ILE A 27 28.15 2.01 9.05
N GLU A 28 28.42 3.27 8.68
CA GLU A 28 27.39 4.32 8.67
C GLU A 28 26.25 3.97 7.69
N ARG A 29 26.57 3.56 6.46
CA ARG A 29 25.57 3.17 5.46
C ARG A 29 24.71 2.00 5.97
N THR A 30 25.34 1.01 6.60
CA THR A 30 24.64 -0.14 7.18
C THR A 30 23.75 0.27 8.33
N ALA A 31 24.25 1.11 9.25
CA ALA A 31 23.47 1.60 10.38
C ALA A 31 22.22 2.39 9.93
N ARG A 32 22.35 3.23 8.90
CA ARG A 32 21.21 3.95 8.28
C ARG A 32 20.18 2.97 7.72
N ARG A 33 20.63 1.93 6.99
CA ARG A 33 19.73 0.92 6.44
C ARG A 33 18.96 0.17 7.53
N LEU A 34 19.66 -0.27 8.58
CA LEU A 34 19.03 -0.94 9.72
C LEU A 34 18.00 -0.04 10.42
N LEU A 35 18.30 1.25 10.57
CA LEU A 35 17.36 2.20 11.18
C LEU A 35 16.06 2.34 10.36
N VAL A 36 16.17 2.33 9.03
CA VAL A 36 15.02 2.34 8.11
C VAL A 36 14.26 1.02 8.12
N ASP A 37 14.97 -0.12 8.08
CA ASP A 37 14.33 -1.45 8.11
C ASP A 37 13.62 -1.70 9.45
N LEU A 38 14.10 -1.10 10.53
CA LEU A 38 13.45 -1.13 11.84
C LEU A 38 12.19 -0.24 11.89
N ALA A 39 11.99 0.69 10.94
CA ALA A 39 10.82 1.55 10.92
C ALA A 39 9.53 0.70 10.74
N PRO A 40 8.42 1.05 11.42
CA PRO A 40 7.18 0.31 11.27
C PRO A 40 6.73 0.54 9.83
N GLN A 41 6.54 -0.54 9.07
CA GLN A 41 5.89 -0.40 7.78
C GLN A 41 4.51 0.22 8.02
N PRO A 42 4.04 1.13 7.13
CA PRO A 42 2.67 1.57 7.20
C PRO A 42 1.78 0.33 7.13
N SER A 43 1.04 0.05 8.20
CA SER A 43 0.08 -1.04 8.22
C SER A 43 -0.80 -0.88 6.98
N PRO A 44 -1.00 -1.93 6.16
CA PRO A 44 -1.94 -1.84 5.06
C PRO A 44 -3.26 -1.38 5.65
N SER A 45 -3.71 -0.19 5.26
CA SER A 45 -5.03 0.28 5.63
C SER A 45 -6.02 -0.79 5.20
N PRO A 46 -6.96 -1.22 6.06
CA PRO A 46 -8.00 -2.13 5.61
C PRO A 46 -8.73 -1.42 4.47
N SER A 47 -8.55 -1.93 3.26
CA SER A 47 -9.27 -1.47 2.08
C SER A 47 -10.73 -1.84 2.27
N VAL A 48 -11.51 -0.97 2.89
CA VAL A 48 -12.97 -1.09 2.88
C VAL A 48 -13.42 -0.54 1.53
N PHE A 49 -13.26 -1.36 0.49
CA PHE A 49 -13.95 -1.14 -0.78
C PHE A 49 -14.92 -2.29 -0.98
N GLY A 50 -16.20 -2.00 -0.76
CA GLY A 50 -17.31 -2.93 -0.84
C GLY A 50 -18.46 -2.43 0.00
N PHE A 51 -19.68 -2.49 -0.53
CA PHE A 51 -20.93 -2.28 0.21
C PHE A 51 -21.17 -3.47 1.15
N GLY A 52 -20.25 -3.70 2.08
CA GLY A 52 -20.42 -4.58 3.23
C GLY A 52 -21.37 -3.90 4.20
N LYS A 53 -22.65 -3.86 3.82
CA LYS A 53 -23.76 -3.63 4.76
C LYS A 53 -23.49 -4.50 5.97
N GLN A 54 -23.18 -3.88 7.10
CA GLN A 54 -23.56 -4.44 8.39
C GLN A 54 -25.10 -4.50 8.33
N LEU A 55 -25.62 -5.61 7.78
CA LEU A 55 -27.04 -5.89 7.75
C LEU A 55 -27.46 -6.06 9.21
N ASP A 56 -27.91 -4.97 9.81
CA ASP A 56 -28.86 -5.00 10.91
C ASP A 56 -30.15 -5.58 10.32
N LEU A 57 -30.25 -6.91 10.35
CA LEU A 57 -31.34 -7.73 9.80
C LEU A 57 -32.68 -7.50 10.53
N ASP A 58 -32.75 -6.56 11.46
CA ASP A 58 -33.90 -6.39 12.35
C ASP A 58 -34.96 -5.41 11.82
N ARG A 59 -34.67 -4.61 10.76
CA ARG A 59 -35.53 -3.45 10.41
C ARG A 59 -35.77 -3.11 8.95
N VAL A 60 -35.57 -4.00 7.98
CA VAL A 60 -35.85 -3.66 6.57
C VAL A 60 -36.98 -4.53 6.01
N ALA A 61 -38.21 -4.03 6.16
CA ALA A 61 -39.35 -4.49 5.37
C ALA A 61 -39.10 -4.08 3.91
N LEU A 62 -38.76 -5.05 3.06
CA LEU A 62 -38.56 -4.86 1.62
C LEU A 62 -39.94 -4.83 0.95
N ASP A 63 -40.48 -3.64 0.73
CA ASP A 63 -41.65 -3.46 -0.13
C ASP A 63 -41.25 -3.71 -1.59
N SER A 64 -41.94 -4.64 -2.24
CA SER A 64 -41.58 -5.19 -3.54
C SER A 64 -42.35 -4.46 -4.63
N THR A 65 -41.95 -3.25 -4.98
CA THR A 65 -42.41 -2.59 -6.21
C THR A 65 -41.28 -1.75 -6.78
N ILE A 66 -40.48 -2.35 -7.67
CA ILE A 66 -39.90 -1.56 -8.75
C ILE A 66 -39.81 -2.43 -10.01
N GLU A 67 -40.63 -2.01 -10.96
CA GLU A 67 -40.79 -2.46 -12.33
C GLU A 67 -39.49 -2.23 -13.11
N ARG A 68 -38.94 -3.29 -13.72
CA ARG A 68 -37.75 -3.22 -14.58
C ARG A 68 -38.20 -2.76 -15.97
N ALA A 69 -37.80 -1.57 -16.39
CA ALA A 69 -37.87 -1.16 -17.79
C ALA A 69 -36.67 -1.72 -18.55
N ASP A 70 -36.96 -2.40 -19.66
CA ASP A 70 -36.05 -2.82 -20.73
C ASP A 70 -35.14 -1.65 -21.15
N GLN A 71 -33.85 -1.92 -21.38
CA GLN A 71 -33.00 -1.03 -22.16
C GLN A 71 -32.46 -1.81 -23.36
N ASP A 72 -32.92 -1.32 -24.52
CA ASP A 72 -32.66 -1.70 -25.90
C ASP A 72 -31.19 -1.98 -26.29
N ASP A 73 -31.10 -2.92 -27.21
CA ASP A 73 -30.04 -3.33 -28.14
C ASP A 73 -28.92 -2.31 -28.46
N GLU A 74 -27.68 -2.81 -28.37
CA GLU A 74 -26.46 -2.20 -28.91
C GLU A 74 -26.47 -2.20 -30.46
N PRO A 75 -26.09 -1.11 -31.15
CA PRO A 75 -25.95 -1.11 -32.60
C PRO A 75 -24.61 -1.69 -33.09
N ASP A 76 -24.70 -2.56 -34.09
CA ASP A 76 -23.64 -3.16 -34.92
C ASP A 76 -22.56 -2.15 -35.36
N LEU A 77 -21.29 -2.58 -35.26
CA LEU A 77 -20.13 -1.89 -35.81
C LEU A 77 -19.70 -2.59 -37.12
N ASP A 78 -20.20 -2.10 -38.25
CA ASP A 78 -19.60 -2.30 -39.57
C ASP A 78 -19.17 -0.93 -40.11
N ASP A 79 -17.90 -0.83 -40.50
CA ASP A 79 -17.51 -0.45 -41.88
C ASP A 79 -16.00 -0.11 -41.95
N GLU A 80 -15.29 -1.06 -42.56
CA GLU A 80 -14.31 -0.90 -43.64
C GLU A 80 -13.06 0.01 -43.45
N ASP A 81 -11.92 -0.68 -43.35
CA ASP A 81 -10.54 -0.19 -43.50
C ASP A 81 -10.26 0.06 -44.99
N ASP A 82 -10.21 1.33 -45.43
CA ASP A 82 -9.82 1.71 -46.80
C ASP A 82 -8.44 2.41 -46.81
N GLU A 83 -7.51 1.78 -47.53
CA GLU A 83 -6.13 2.15 -47.81
C GLU A 83 -5.98 3.54 -48.46
N THR A 84 -5.10 4.41 -47.93
CA THR A 84 -4.22 5.27 -48.76
C THR A 84 -2.90 5.59 -48.07
#